data_AF-A0A505DQR7-F1
#
_entry.id   AF-A0A505DQR7-F1
#
_cell.length_a   1.000
_cell.length_b   1.000
_cell.length_c   1.000
_cell.angle_alpha   90.00
_cell.angle_beta   90.00
_cell.angle_gamma   90.00
#
_symmetry.space_group_name_H-M   'P 1'
#
loop_
_entity.id
_entity.type
_entity.pdbx_description
1 polymer ?
#
loop_
_entity_poly.entity_id
_entity_poly.type
_entity_poly.pdbx_seq_one_letter_code
_entity_poly.pdbx_strand_id
1 'polypeptide(L)' 'MASRRRVAVVGTGTMGSQAAWRLAARGADVVAYDRFAPGHDR' A
#
# COMPACT_ATOMS: atom_id res chain seq x y z
N MET A 1 -5.08 18.51 15.56
CA MET A 1 -4.42 17.31 15.01
C MET A 1 -5.16 16.92 13.74
N ALA A 2 -4.52 16.98 12.56
CA ALA A 2 -5.18 16.63 11.30
C ALA A 2 -5.52 15.13 11.29
N SER A 3 -6.72 14.76 10.82
CA SER A 3 -7.11 13.35 10.75
C SER A 3 -6.20 12.60 9.78
N ARG A 4 -5.75 11.42 10.20
CA ARG A 4 -4.89 10.54 9.41
C ARG A 4 -5.75 9.92 8.29
N ARG A 5 -5.36 10.10 7.03
CA ARG A 5 -6.12 9.57 5.89
C ARG A 5 -5.95 8.06 5.84
N ARG A 6 -7.05 7.31 5.89
CA ARG A 6 -7.05 5.86 5.70
C ARG A 6 -7.11 5.54 4.21
N VAL A 7 -6.21 4.68 3.74
CA VAL A 7 -6.08 4.31 2.32
C VAL A 7 -5.91 2.80 2.18
N ALA A 8 -6.72 2.20 1.30
CA ALA A 8 -6.52 0.83 0.85
C ALA A 8 -5.85 0.83 -0.53
N VAL A 9 -4.77 0.08 -0.68
CA VAL A 9 -4.11 -0.15 -1.97
C VAL A 9 -4.40 -1.60 -2.39
N VAL A 10 -4.99 -1.79 -3.56
CA VAL A 10 -5.30 -3.12 -4.11
C VAL A 10 -4.31 -3.44 -5.22
N GLY A 11 -3.56 -4.52 -5.03
CA GLY A 11 -2.40 -4.87 -5.84
C GLY A 11 -1.10 -4.32 -5.24
N THR A 12 -0.11 -5.19 -5.07
CA THR A 12 1.16 -4.92 -4.37
C THR A 12 2.37 -5.29 -5.24
N GLY A 13 2.18 -5.36 -6.56
CA GLY A 13 3.28 -5.29 -7.53
C GLY A 13 4.05 -3.96 -7.43
N THR A 14 5.01 -3.72 -8.32
CA THR A 14 5.95 -2.58 -8.25
C THR A 14 5.26 -1.24 -7.97
N MET A 15 4.21 -0.91 -8.71
CA MET A 15 3.49 0.36 -8.57
C MET A 15 2.68 0.45 -7.28
N GLY A 16 1.99 -0.63 -6.91
CA GLY A 16 1.19 -0.69 -5.69
C GLY A 16 2.05 -0.56 -4.44
N SER A 17 3.19 -1.26 -4.42
CA SER A 17 4.20 -1.16 -3.36
C SER A 17 4.77 0.26 -3.25
N GLN A 18 5.14 0.90 -4.36
CA GLN A 18 5.63 2.28 -4.36
C GLN A 18 4.56 3.28 -3.89
N ALA A 19 3.31 3.11 -4.32
CA ALA A 19 2.21 3.95 -3.90
C ALA A 19 1.97 3.83 -2.38
N ALA A 20 1.92 2.59 -1.85
CA ALA A 20 1.75 2.35 -0.42
C ALA A 20 2.88 2.97 0.40
N TRP A 21 4.15 2.79 -0.03
CA TRP A 21 5.31 3.39 0.63
C TRP A 21 5.25 4.91 0.65
N ARG A 22 4.98 5.55 -0.49
CA ARG A 22 4.88 7.02 -0.58
C ARG A 22 3.72 7.57 0.23
N LEU A 23 2.57 6.90 0.26
CA LEU A 23 1.41 7.32 1.06
C LEU A 23 1.69 7.22 2.56
N ALA A 24 2.29 6.12 3.01
CA ALA A 24 2.69 5.93 4.41
C ALA A 24 3.72 6.97 4.85
N ALA A 25 4.74 7.25 4.00
CA ALA A 25 5.74 8.28 4.25
C ALA A 25 5.15 9.70 4.38
N ARG A 26 3.96 9.94 3.79
CA ARG A 26 3.21 11.20 3.89
C ARG A 26 2.23 11.23 5.06
N GLY A 27 2.28 10.23 5.94
CA GLY A 27 1.49 10.15 7.15
C GLY A 27 0.10 9.52 6.98
N ALA A 28 -0.19 8.87 5.85
CA ALA A 28 -1.43 8.11 5.70
C ALA A 28 -1.42 6.81 6.55
N ASP A 29 -2.62 6.30 6.83
CA ASP A 29 -2.85 4.97 7.38
C ASP A 29 -3.16 4.01 6.24
N VAL A 30 -2.17 3.22 5.84
CA VAL A 30 -2.21 2.45 4.60
C VAL A 30 -2.29 0.97 4.90
N VAL A 31 -3.25 0.29 4.27
CA VAL A 31 -3.30 -1.17 4.20
C VAL A 31 -3.23 -1.58 2.73
N ALA A 32 -2.27 -2.43 2.39
CA ALA A 32 -2.10 -2.95 1.03
C ALA A 32 -2.56 -4.41 0.98
N TYR A 33 -3.25 -4.77 -0.09
CA TYR A 33 -3.75 -6.12 -0.32
C TYR A 33 -3.21 -6.66 -1.63
N ASP A 34 -2.60 -7.84 -1.57
CA ASP A 34 -2.31 -8.63 -2.77
C ASP A 34 -3.17 -9.89 -2.80
N ARG A 35 -3.40 -10.38 -4.02
CA ARG A 35 -3.95 -11.72 -4.22
C ARG A 35 -2.93 -12.79 -3.89
N PHE A 36 -1.65 -12.52 -4.12
CA PHE A 36 -0.58 -13.50 -4.05
C PHE A 36 0.38 -13.22 -2.89
N ALA A 37 0.98 -14.28 -2.35
CA ALA A 37 2.04 -14.15 -1.35
C ALA A 37 3.37 -13.73 -2.02
N PRO A 38 4.28 -13.03 -1.32
CA PRO A 38 5.59 -12.70 -1.85
C PRO A 38 6.33 -13.92 -2.40
N GLY A 39 6.99 -13.78 -3.54
CA GLY A 39 7.69 -14.88 -4.22
C GLY A 39 6.80 -15.77 -5.09
N HIS A 40 5.57 -15.36 -5.37
CA HIS A 40 4.76 -15.99 -6.40
C HIS A 40 5.39 -15.86 -7.80
N ASP A 41 5.04 -16.79 -8.69
CA ASP A 41 5.48 -16.87 -10.08
C ASP A 41 4.60 -16.10 -11.07
N ARG A 42 3.49 -15.53 -10.56
CA ARG A 42 2.55 -14.68 -11.29
C ARG A 42 3.04 -13.25 -11.51
#